data_AF-A0A935S6G2-F1
#
_entry.id   AF-A0A935S6G2-F1
#
_cell.length_a   1.000
_cell.length_b   1.000
_cell.length_c   1.000
_cell.angle_alpha   90.00
_cell.angle_beta   90.00
_cell.angle_gamma   90.00
#
_symmetry.space_group_name_H-M   'P 1'
#
loop_
_entity.id
_entity.type
_entity.pdbx_description
1 polymer ?
#
loop_
_entity_poly.entity_id
_entity_poly.type
_entity_poly.pdbx_seq_one_letter_code
_entity_poly.pdbx_strand_id
1 'polypeptide(L)'
;MGGQTDMSTLLPQYIKDFWYLLLIFIVLVFLLVRFYKKIKISPRSYTYNAKSLTYLILIFLLSASLTVLGIRGGFQKIPIDVVDAGQYTKTQYTSLVLNSPFTIIKSFEKKELALLDFGIADPETIFNPIHHYKNDTLQKLNIVVIIMESCAKRIYQARKIKKLYSFFG
;
A
#
# COMPACT_ATOMS: atom_id res chain seq x y z
N MET A 1 4.67 -32.21 8.45
CA MET A 1 4.63 -32.38 6.97
C MET A 1 3.21 -32.07 6.51
N GLY A 2 2.94 -30.89 5.94
CA GLY A 2 1.56 -30.48 5.62
C GLY A 2 1.43 -29.26 4.70
N GLY A 3 2.43 -28.99 3.85
CA GLY A 3 2.42 -27.80 2.97
C GLY A 3 2.21 -28.09 1.48
N GLN A 4 2.16 -29.36 1.06
CA GLN A 4 2.10 -29.72 -0.37
C GLN A 4 0.67 -29.75 -0.95
N THR A 5 -0.35 -29.94 -0.11
CA THR A 5 -1.76 -30.04 -0.52
C THR A 5 -2.39 -28.67 -0.77
N ASP A 6 -1.97 -27.63 -0.05
CA ASP A 6 -2.61 -26.31 -0.16
C ASP A 6 -2.21 -25.60 -1.45
N MET A 7 -0.93 -25.64 -1.82
CA MET A 7 -0.45 -24.93 -3.00
C MET A 7 -1.05 -25.49 -4.31
N SER A 8 -1.19 -26.82 -4.40
CA SER A 8 -1.77 -27.51 -5.55
C SER A 8 -3.29 -27.32 -5.66
N THR A 9 -3.98 -27.07 -4.55
CA THR A 9 -5.43 -26.78 -4.52
C THR A 9 -5.74 -25.30 -4.76
N LEU A 10 -4.87 -24.40 -4.28
CA LEU A 10 -5.04 -22.95 -4.40
C LEU A 10 -4.73 -22.44 -5.82
N LEU A 11 -3.68 -22.93 -6.47
CA LEU A 11 -3.25 -22.49 -7.81
C LEU A 11 -4.37 -22.56 -8.88
N PRO A 12 -5.09 -23.68 -9.02
CA PRO A 12 -6.20 -23.79 -9.97
C PRO A 12 -7.33 -22.79 -9.69
N GLN A 13 -7.62 -22.54 -8.40
CA GLN A 13 -8.64 -21.58 -7.99
C GLN A 13 -8.23 -20.15 -8.36
N TYR A 14 -6.96 -19.77 -8.14
CA TYR A 14 -6.44 -18.49 -8.59
C TYR A 14 -6.49 -18.32 -10.12
N ILE A 15 -6.15 -19.35 -10.89
CA ILE A 15 -6.24 -19.28 -12.36
C ILE A 15 -7.67 -19.02 -12.82
N LYS A 16 -8.66 -19.63 -12.14
CA LYS A 16 -10.07 -19.45 -12.46
C LYS A 16 -10.57 -18.05 -12.08
N ASP A 17 -10.23 -17.58 -10.88
CA ASP A 17 -10.66 -16.27 -10.38
C ASP A 17 -9.99 -15.11 -11.14
N PHE A 18 -8.74 -15.29 -11.59
CA PHE A 18 -7.90 -14.28 -12.22
C PHE A 18 -7.56 -14.58 -13.69
N TRP A 19 -8.43 -15.30 -14.41
CA TRP A 19 -8.19 -15.71 -15.81
C TRP A 19 -7.84 -14.54 -16.75
N TYR A 20 -8.40 -13.35 -16.49
CA TYR A 20 -8.13 -12.13 -17.25
C TYR A 20 -6.67 -11.67 -17.12
N LEU A 21 -6.02 -11.86 -15.97
CA LEU A 21 -4.60 -11.55 -15.78
C LEU A 21 -3.71 -12.44 -16.64
N LEU A 22 -4.07 -13.73 -16.76
CA LEU A 22 -3.39 -14.68 -17.63
C LEU A 22 -3.48 -14.26 -19.10
N LEU A 23 -4.65 -13.80 -19.54
CA LEU A 23 -4.85 -13.30 -20.91
C LEU A 23 -4.00 -12.05 -21.18
N ILE A 24 -4.03 -11.08 -20.26
CA ILE A 24 -3.18 -9.87 -20.35
C ILE A 24 -1.70 -10.26 -20.41
N PHE A 25 -1.25 -11.20 -19.58
CA PHE A 25 0.13 -11.68 -19.58
C PHE A 25 0.52 -12.29 -20.93
N ILE A 26 -0.32 -13.16 -21.51
CA ILE A 26 -0.06 -13.76 -22.83
C ILE A 26 0.04 -12.69 -23.92
N VAL A 27 -0.87 -11.71 -23.91
CA VAL A 27 -0.83 -10.59 -24.87
C VAL A 27 0.47 -9.79 -24.72
N LEU A 28 0.89 -9.51 -23.49
CA LEU A 28 2.08 -8.72 -23.20
C LEU A 28 3.35 -9.47 -23.64
N VAL A 29 3.44 -10.78 -23.37
CA VAL A 29 4.54 -11.65 -23.85
C VAL A 29 4.54 -11.72 -25.38
N PHE A 30 3.38 -11.87 -26.01
CA PHE A 30 3.26 -11.89 -27.46
C PHE A 30 3.75 -10.58 -28.10
N LEU A 31 3.33 -9.43 -27.55
CA LEU A 31 3.81 -8.12 -27.97
C LEU A 31 5.33 -8.00 -27.79
N LEU A 32 5.86 -8.41 -26.65
CA LEU A 32 7.29 -8.36 -26.37
C LEU A 32 8.09 -9.19 -27.38
N VAL A 33 7.69 -10.44 -27.65
CA VAL A 33 8.31 -11.29 -28.68
C VAL A 33 8.19 -10.65 -30.07
N ARG A 34 7.04 -10.04 -30.38
CA ARG A 34 6.80 -9.40 -31.68
C ARG A 34 7.66 -8.16 -31.88
N PHE A 35 7.81 -7.33 -30.86
CA PHE A 35 8.67 -6.15 -30.87
C PHE A 35 10.14 -6.53 -30.88
N TYR A 36 10.55 -7.50 -30.06
CA TYR A 36 11.92 -7.99 -30.02
C TYR A 36 12.37 -8.55 -31.38
N LYS A 37 11.53 -9.36 -32.06
CA LYS A 37 11.81 -9.85 -33.41
C LYS A 37 11.84 -8.76 -34.49
N LYS A 38 11.17 -7.62 -34.27
CA LYS A 38 11.23 -6.45 -35.19
C LYS A 38 12.51 -5.64 -35.01
N ILE A 39 13.18 -5.75 -33.87
CA ILE A 39 14.48 -5.10 -33.61
C ILE A 39 15.56 -5.96 -34.27
N LYS A 40 15.79 -5.74 -35.57
CA LYS A 40 16.97 -6.30 -36.24
C LYS A 40 18.20 -5.52 -35.80
N ILE A 41 19.03 -6.14 -34.95
CA ILE A 41 20.36 -5.64 -34.61
C ILE A 41 21.28 -5.92 -35.81
N SER A 42 21.12 -5.13 -36.87
CA SER A 42 22.14 -5.07 -37.92
C SER A 42 23.27 -4.18 -37.40
N PRO A 43 24.55 -4.55 -37.56
CA PRO A 43 25.66 -3.61 -37.41
C PRO A 43 25.61 -2.63 -38.58
N ARG A 44 24.62 -1.73 -38.57
CA ARG A 44 24.48 -0.65 -39.53
C ARG A 44 25.15 0.56 -38.90
N SER A 45 26.18 1.08 -39.56
CA SER A 45 26.72 2.40 -39.22
C SER A 45 25.55 3.39 -39.24
N TYR A 46 25.18 3.89 -38.06
CA TYR A 46 24.08 4.84 -37.92
C TYR A 46 24.56 6.17 -38.52
N THR A 47 24.06 6.50 -39.71
CA THR A 47 24.11 7.89 -40.17
C THR A 47 22.98 8.63 -39.45
N TYR A 48 23.33 9.47 -38.49
CA TYR A 48 22.37 10.28 -37.73
C TYR A 48 21.76 11.33 -38.66
N ASN A 49 20.69 10.96 -39.36
CA ASN A 49 19.83 11.92 -40.04
C ASN A 49 18.92 12.62 -39.01
N ALA A 50 18.67 13.92 -39.19
CA ALA A 50 17.83 14.71 -38.28
C ALA A 50 16.47 14.04 -37.98
N LYS A 51 15.84 13.41 -38.99
CA LYS A 51 14.59 12.66 -38.83
C LYS A 51 14.70 11.46 -37.87
N SER A 52 15.84 10.76 -37.87
CA SER A 52 16.08 9.63 -36.97
C SER A 52 16.29 10.10 -35.52
N LEU A 53 16.94 11.25 -35.35
CA LEU A 53 17.17 11.84 -34.03
C LEU A 53 15.84 12.32 -33.41
N THR A 54 14.97 12.95 -34.21
CA THR A 54 13.62 13.35 -33.76
C THR A 54 12.79 12.14 -33.32
N TYR A 55 12.84 11.02 -34.05
CA TYR A 55 12.12 9.81 -33.69
C TYR A 55 12.61 9.19 -32.38
N LEU A 56 13.94 9.16 -32.17
CA LEU A 56 14.56 8.71 -30.93
C LEU A 56 14.15 9.57 -29.73
N ILE A 57 14.22 10.90 -29.88
CA ILE A 57 13.83 11.85 -28.84
C ILE A 57 12.34 11.71 -28.49
N LEU A 58 11.48 11.54 -29.49
CA LEU A 58 10.04 11.38 -29.29
C LEU A 58 9.72 10.10 -28.51
N ILE A 59 10.35 8.98 -28.88
CA ILE A 59 10.19 7.70 -28.16
C ILE A 59 10.72 7.81 -26.74
N PHE A 60 11.88 8.45 -26.55
CA PHE A 60 12.45 8.66 -25.23
C PHE A 60 11.49 9.47 -24.34
N LEU A 61 11.01 10.61 -24.82
CA LEU A 61 10.02 11.44 -24.12
C LEU A 61 8.75 10.66 -23.79
N LEU A 62 8.18 9.94 -24.76
CA LEU A 62 6.99 9.14 -24.55
C LEU A 62 7.22 8.07 -23.46
N SER A 63 8.34 7.35 -23.53
CA SER A 63 8.68 6.30 -22.57
C SER A 63 8.95 6.86 -21.16
N ALA A 64 9.65 7.99 -21.07
CA ALA A 64 9.94 8.67 -19.82
C ALA A 64 8.65 9.20 -19.18
N SER A 65 7.80 9.86 -19.96
CA SER A 65 6.49 10.34 -19.48
C SER A 65 5.60 9.19 -19.00
N LEU A 66 5.55 8.07 -19.74
CA LEU A 66 4.76 6.91 -19.33
C LEU A 66 5.31 6.26 -18.06
N THR A 67 6.63 6.20 -17.90
CA THR A 67 7.29 5.67 -16.71
C THR A 67 6.97 6.53 -15.48
N VAL A 68 7.09 7.86 -15.60
CA VAL A 68 6.77 8.79 -14.51
C VAL A 68 5.28 8.72 -14.14
N LEU A 69 4.39 8.65 -15.14
CA LEU A 69 2.95 8.47 -14.89
C LEU A 69 2.66 7.12 -14.21
N GLY A 70 3.35 6.04 -14.61
CA GLY A 70 3.23 4.73 -14.00
C GLY A 70 3.65 4.71 -12.54
N ILE A 71 4.83 5.28 -12.22
CA ILE A 71 5.34 5.39 -10.85
C ILE A 71 4.39 6.24 -9.98
N ARG A 72 3.80 7.30 -10.54
CA ARG A 72 2.82 8.13 -9.82
C ARG A 72 1.49 7.40 -9.57
N GLY A 73 1.20 6.31 -10.28
CA GLY A 73 -0.08 5.60 -10.20
C GLY A 73 -1.16 6.13 -11.16
N GLY A 74 -0.76 6.88 -12.20
CA GLY A 74 -1.64 7.44 -13.22
C GLY A 74 -1.95 8.93 -13.03
N PHE A 75 -3.15 9.35 -13.42
CA PHE A 75 -3.60 10.75 -13.39
C PHE A 75 -4.11 11.22 -12.00
N GLN A 76 -3.80 10.47 -10.94
CA GLN A 76 -4.27 10.78 -9.59
C GLN A 76 -3.50 11.96 -8.99
N LYS A 77 -4.18 12.79 -8.18
CA LYS A 77 -3.60 13.99 -7.56
C LYS A 77 -2.48 13.63 -6.58
N ILE A 78 -2.66 12.54 -5.85
CA ILE A 78 -1.74 12.02 -4.84
C ILE A 78 -1.00 10.80 -5.44
N PRO A 79 0.32 10.69 -5.27
CA PRO A 79 1.05 9.51 -5.74
C PRO A 79 0.61 8.26 -4.99
N ILE A 80 0.59 7.12 -5.67
CA ILE A 80 0.21 5.83 -5.08
C ILE A 80 1.09 5.51 -3.86
N ASP A 81 0.46 5.14 -2.75
CA ASP A 81 1.15 4.81 -1.50
C ASP A 81 0.80 3.39 -1.01
N VAL A 82 1.62 2.88 -0.10
CA VAL A 82 1.46 1.55 0.50
C VAL A 82 0.10 1.40 1.19
N VAL A 83 -0.44 2.49 1.73
CA VAL A 83 -1.76 2.52 2.39
C VAL A 83 -2.94 2.37 1.42
N ASP A 84 -2.77 2.76 0.16
CA ASP A 84 -3.84 2.69 -0.84
C ASP A 84 -4.20 1.25 -1.18
N ALA A 85 -3.23 0.34 -1.12
CA ALA A 85 -3.48 -1.09 -1.35
C ALA A 85 -4.54 -1.67 -0.38
N GLY A 86 -4.68 -1.12 0.83
CA GLY A 86 -5.71 -1.51 1.79
C GLY A 86 -7.12 -1.00 1.47
N GLN A 87 -7.26 -0.02 0.56
CA GLN A 87 -8.54 0.45 0.05
C GLN A 87 -9.04 -0.42 -1.12
N TYR A 88 -8.12 -0.91 -1.96
CA TYR A 88 -8.44 -1.74 -3.11
C TYR A 88 -8.51 -3.25 -2.79
N THR A 89 -8.03 -3.67 -1.63
CA THR A 89 -8.07 -5.07 -1.19
C THR A 89 -8.43 -5.22 0.28
N LYS A 90 -8.91 -6.41 0.68
CA LYS A 90 -9.02 -6.75 2.11
C LYS A 90 -7.62 -6.74 2.73
N THR A 91 -7.50 -6.25 3.96
CA THR A 91 -6.21 -6.08 4.68
C THR A 91 -5.34 -7.34 4.69
N GLN A 92 -5.95 -8.52 4.68
CA GLN A 92 -5.24 -9.82 4.64
C GLN A 92 -4.56 -10.13 3.29
N TYR A 93 -4.97 -9.48 2.20
CA TYR A 93 -4.41 -9.66 0.85
C TYR A 93 -3.59 -8.46 0.36
N THR A 94 -3.43 -7.43 1.20
CA THR A 94 -2.73 -6.20 0.83
C THR A 94 -1.27 -6.45 0.44
N SER A 95 -0.59 -7.38 1.12
CA SER A 95 0.77 -7.82 0.77
C SER A 95 0.86 -8.60 -0.54
N LEU A 96 -0.26 -9.09 -1.09
CA LEU A 96 -0.29 -9.81 -2.38
C LEU A 96 -0.29 -8.83 -3.55
N VAL A 97 -0.81 -7.62 -3.35
CA VAL A 97 -0.90 -6.56 -4.37
C VAL A 97 0.31 -5.63 -4.32
N LEU A 98 0.95 -5.52 -3.15
CA LEU A 98 2.21 -4.79 -2.98
C LEU A 98 3.39 -5.69 -3.34
N ASN A 99 4.24 -5.22 -4.26
CA ASN A 99 5.49 -5.90 -4.57
C ASN A 99 6.65 -5.37 -3.69
N SER A 100 7.63 -6.22 -3.40
CA SER A 100 8.80 -5.88 -2.60
C SER A 100 9.58 -4.65 -3.08
N PRO A 101 9.90 -4.47 -4.38
CA PRO A 101 10.66 -3.29 -4.81
C PRO A 101 9.90 -1.97 -4.58
N PHE A 102 8.59 -1.94 -4.83
CA PHE A 102 7.76 -0.76 -4.56
C PHE A 102 7.75 -0.39 -3.07
N THR A 103 7.56 -1.38 -2.19
CA THR A 103 7.57 -1.16 -0.75
C THR A 103 8.93 -0.67 -0.24
N ILE A 104 10.03 -1.18 -0.80
CA ILE A 104 11.39 -0.73 -0.44
C ILE A 104 11.60 0.73 -0.84
N ILE A 105 11.27 1.09 -2.08
CA ILE A 105 11.40 2.47 -2.57
C ILE A 105 10.58 3.42 -1.69
N LYS A 106 9.34 3.06 -1.36
CA LYS A 106 8.51 3.89 -0.47
C LYS A 106 9.03 3.97 0.96
N SER A 107 9.62 2.91 1.49
CA SER A 107 10.24 2.95 2.82
C SER A 107 11.45 3.87 2.86
N PHE A 108 12.28 3.91 1.81
CA PHE A 108 13.40 4.85 1.72
C PHE A 108 12.97 6.32 1.54
N GLU A 109 11.81 6.57 0.93
CA GLU A 109 11.29 7.93 0.75
C GLU A 109 10.71 8.52 2.05
N LYS A 110 10.37 7.68 3.03
CA LYS A 110 9.84 8.14 4.32
C LYS A 110 10.95 8.82 5.11
N LYS A 111 10.82 10.13 5.32
CA LYS A 111 11.63 10.86 6.31
C LYS A 111 11.33 10.31 7.69
N GLU A 112 12.39 10.02 8.44
CA GLU A 112 12.26 9.74 9.86
C GLU A 112 11.58 10.93 10.55
N LEU A 113 10.66 10.62 11.46
CA LEU A 113 10.04 11.63 12.30
C LEU A 113 11.16 12.35 13.04
N ALA A 114 11.29 13.66 12.81
CA ALA A 114 12.21 14.47 13.59
C ALA A 114 11.85 14.30 15.07
N LEU A 115 12.80 13.80 15.87
CA LEU A 115 12.66 13.81 17.31
C LEU A 115 12.49 15.27 17.72
N LEU A 116 11.26 15.63 18.10
CA LEU A 116 11.00 16.95 18.62
C LEU A 116 11.62 16.99 20.01
N ASP A 117 12.79 17.62 20.11
CA ASP A 117 13.38 17.96 21.39
C ASP A 117 12.53 19.06 22.00
N PHE A 118 11.53 18.65 22.77
CA PHE A 118 10.83 19.56 23.66
C PHE A 118 11.86 19.94 24.72
N GLY A 119 12.57 21.04 24.51
CA GLY A 119 13.52 21.61 25.47
C GLY A 119 12.79 22.02 26.74
N ILE A 120 12.38 21.04 27.53
CA ILE A 120 11.60 21.21 28.75
C ILE A 120 12.60 21.54 29.84
N ALA A 121 12.73 22.83 30.13
CA ALA A 121 13.19 23.27 31.43
C ALA A 121 12.17 22.78 32.47
N ASP A 122 12.61 21.85 33.31
CA ASP A 122 11.92 21.24 34.45
C ASP A 122 10.46 20.76 34.22
N PRO A 123 10.25 19.44 34.02
CA PRO A 123 8.91 18.86 33.82
C PRO A 123 7.94 19.11 34.98
N GLU A 124 8.44 19.38 36.19
CA GLU A 124 7.61 19.67 37.36
C GLU A 124 6.85 21.00 37.28
N THR A 125 7.33 21.96 36.49
CA THR A 125 6.68 23.29 36.34
C THR A 125 5.52 23.26 35.32
N ILE A 126 5.62 22.41 34.30
CA ILE A 126 4.63 22.33 33.21
C ILE A 126 3.55 21.29 33.54
N PHE A 127 3.89 20.21 34.24
CA PHE A 127 2.95 19.16 34.58
C PHE A 127 3.20 18.63 35.99
N ASN A 128 2.49 19.17 36.98
CA ASN A 128 2.43 18.60 38.32
C ASN A 128 1.17 17.72 38.45
N PRO A 129 1.29 16.38 38.44
CA PRO A 129 0.15 15.47 38.53
C PRO A 129 -0.48 15.44 39.94
N ILE A 130 0.16 16.05 40.93
CA ILE A 130 -0.28 16.05 42.32
C ILE A 130 -1.22 17.24 42.53
N HIS A 131 -2.52 16.96 42.52
CA HIS A 131 -3.56 17.91 42.86
C HIS A 131 -4.06 17.68 44.29
N HIS A 132 -3.94 18.70 45.15
CA HIS A 132 -4.52 18.67 46.49
C HIS A 132 -6.00 19.10 46.42
N TYR A 133 -6.91 18.17 46.70
CA TYR A 133 -8.34 18.45 46.74
C TYR A 133 -8.76 18.86 48.16
N LYS A 134 -9.59 19.91 48.28
CA LYS A 134 -10.04 20.46 49.58
C LYS A 134 -11.03 19.56 50.34
N ASN A 135 -11.58 18.53 49.70
CA ASN A 135 -12.69 17.75 50.24
C ASN A 135 -12.35 16.26 50.14
N ASP A 136 -11.88 15.68 51.24
CA ASP A 136 -11.41 14.29 51.35
C ASP A 136 -12.55 13.30 51.64
N THR A 137 -13.80 13.70 51.35
CA THR A 137 -14.97 12.83 51.49
C THR A 137 -15.05 11.87 50.32
N LEU A 138 -14.17 10.87 50.32
CA LEU A 138 -14.22 9.73 49.42
C LEU A 138 -15.55 8.99 49.65
N GLN A 139 -16.49 9.16 48.72
CA GLN A 139 -17.71 8.37 48.72
C GLN A 139 -17.34 6.90 48.50
N LYS A 140 -17.80 6.03 49.40
CA LYS A 140 -17.52 4.59 49.34
C LYS A 140 -18.38 3.95 48.24
N LEU A 141 -17.92 4.07 47.00
CA LEU A 141 -18.51 3.48 45.81
C LEU A 141 -17.74 2.22 45.42
N ASN A 142 -18.45 1.19 44.97
CA ASN A 142 -17.83 0.02 44.35
C ASN A 142 -17.53 0.36 42.89
N ILE A 143 -16.26 0.60 42.57
CA ILE A 143 -15.81 0.98 41.23
C ILE A 143 -15.17 -0.24 40.56
N VAL A 144 -15.65 -0.59 39.36
CA VAL A 144 -15.05 -1.61 38.50
C VAL A 144 -14.47 -0.92 37.27
N VAL A 145 -13.15 -0.95 37.12
CA VAL A 145 -12.46 -0.43 35.93
C VAL A 145 -12.09 -1.62 35.04
N ILE A 146 -12.59 -1.60 33.80
CA ILE A 146 -12.23 -2.59 32.78
C ILE A 146 -11.30 -1.92 31.78
N ILE A 147 -10.03 -2.30 31.81
CA ILE A 147 -9.03 -1.86 30.83
C ILE A 147 -8.96 -2.93 29.74
N MET A 148 -9.37 -2.57 28.52
CA MET A 148 -9.27 -3.44 27.35
C MET A 148 -8.16 -2.92 26.43
N GLU A 149 -7.10 -3.70 26.27
CA GLU A 149 -6.03 -3.40 25.32
C GLU A 149 -6.53 -3.56 23.88
N SER A 150 -6.20 -2.59 23.00
CA SER A 150 -6.45 -2.63 21.55
C SER A 150 -7.93 -2.73 21.12
N CYS A 151 -8.87 -2.16 21.89
CA CYS A 151 -10.26 -2.06 21.47
C CYS A 151 -10.46 -0.92 20.45
N ALA A 152 -10.11 -1.16 19.19
CA ALA A 152 -10.29 -0.20 18.11
C ALA A 152 -11.77 0.05 17.80
N LYS A 153 -12.13 1.30 17.46
CA LYS A 153 -13.49 1.73 17.01
C LYS A 153 -14.14 0.77 15.99
N ARG A 154 -13.33 0.11 15.16
CA ARG A 154 -13.77 -0.87 14.15
C ARG A 154 -14.53 -2.07 14.73
N ILE A 155 -14.17 -2.55 15.93
CA ILE A 155 -14.85 -3.68 16.59
C ILE A 155 -16.28 -3.28 16.98
N TYR A 156 -16.47 -2.04 17.44
CA TYR A 156 -17.79 -1.50 17.75
C TYR A 156 -18.65 -1.34 16.47
N GLN A 157 -18.06 -0.87 15.37
CA GLN A 157 -18.78 -0.71 14.08
C GLN A 157 -19.26 -2.06 13.52
N ALA A 158 -18.41 -3.10 13.53
CA ALA A 158 -18.74 -4.43 13.02
C ALA A 158 -19.86 -5.11 13.84
N ARG A 159 -19.86 -4.92 15.18
CA ARG A 159 -20.94 -5.43 16.04
C ARG A 159 -22.28 -4.73 15.80
N LYS A 160 -22.29 -3.42 15.52
CA LYS A 160 -23.52 -2.67 15.23
C LYS A 160 -24.20 -3.17 13.94
N ILE A 161 -23.41 -3.50 12.92
CA ILE A 161 -23.90 -4.06 11.66
C ILE A 161 -24.50 -5.46 11.89
N LYS A 162 -23.83 -6.34 12.63
CA LYS A 162 -24.32 -7.69 12.91
C LYS A 162 -25.64 -7.70 13.72
N LYS A 163 -25.82 -6.73 14.63
CA LYS A 163 -27.06 -6.58 15.41
C LYS A 163 -28.23 -6.06 14.58
N LEU A 164 -27.97 -5.30 13.51
CA LEU A 164 -28.99 -4.83 12.57
C LEU A 164 -29.56 -5.99 11.74
N TYR A 165 -28.70 -6.88 11.23
CA TYR A 165 -29.15 -8.03 10.43
C TYR A 165 -29.93 -9.08 11.24
N SER A 166 -29.66 -9.18 12.55
CA SER A 166 -30.42 -10.06 13.46
C SER A 166 -31.80 -9.51 13.85
N PHE A 167 -32.12 -8.26 13.52
CA PHE A 167 -33.40 -7.63 13.84
C PHE A 167 -34.34 -7.59 12.62
N PHE A 168 -33.83 -7.91 11.43
CA PHE A 168 -34.57 -7.91 10.16
C PHE A 168 -34.74 -9.32 9.55
N GLY A 169 -34.52 -10.37 10.33
CA GLY A 169 -34.84 -11.77 9.99
C GLY A 169 -35.54 -12.42 11.16
#